data_AF-X0WUJ2-F1
#
_entry.id   AF-X0WUJ2-F1
#
_cell.length_a   1.000
_cell.length_b   1.000
_cell.length_c   1.000
_cell.angle_alpha   90.00
_cell.angle_beta   90.00
_cell.angle_gamma   90.00
#
_symmetry.space_group_name_H-M   'P 1'
#
loop_
_entity.id
_entity.type
_entity.pdbx_description
1 polymer ?
#
loop_
_entity_poly.entity_id
_entity_poly.type
_entity_poly.pdbx_seq_one_letter_code
_entity_poly.pdbx_strand_id
1 'polypeptide(L)'
;MSDEQNSTQAPTSYGKGYRYNIMGWVYIHIEGEPYERGYQYGYLAADEIVDMMIRWSNWGYTQKIFKRLPMDVTSPRYDDVSALWWEYCKSKAKRWFLEHYPEEYIEEMKGVAAGVKDRGGMIHGHPVEFDDILVNNEVVDCWFSYEYSKKGFHPLRGAIQGIKNLFSKEQGGSCSAFIATGDATTDGGIVIAHSTHV
;
A
#
# COMPACT_ATOMS: atom_id res chain seq x y z
N MET A 1 26.89 -17.57 -14.63
CA MET A 1 26.20 -17.83 -15.92
C MET A 1 25.51 -19.17 -15.74
N SER A 2 24.32 -19.10 -15.15
CA SER A 2 23.44 -20.24 -14.90
C SER A 2 22.06 -19.67 -14.61
N ASP A 3 21.23 -19.81 -15.63
CA ASP A 3 19.78 -20.00 -15.55
C ASP A 3 18.90 -18.75 -15.42
N GLU A 4 18.85 -18.00 -16.54
CA GLU A 4 17.58 -17.49 -17.08
C GLU A 4 16.59 -18.65 -17.25
N GLN A 5 15.92 -19.06 -16.17
CA GLN A 5 14.63 -19.70 -16.29
C GLN A 5 13.59 -18.60 -16.44
N ASN A 6 13.51 -18.08 -17.66
CA ASN A 6 12.38 -17.28 -18.11
C ASN A 6 11.19 -18.22 -18.23
N SER A 7 10.54 -18.54 -17.10
CA SER A 7 9.34 -19.36 -17.08
C SER A 7 8.21 -18.54 -17.70
N THR A 8 7.98 -18.74 -18.99
CA THR A 8 6.73 -18.37 -19.63
C THR A 8 5.64 -19.29 -19.07
N GLN A 9 5.22 -19.02 -17.82
CA GLN A 9 4.00 -19.62 -17.30
C GLN A 9 2.86 -19.17 -18.19
N ALA A 10 2.02 -20.11 -18.61
CA ALA A 10 0.81 -19.78 -19.36
C ALA A 10 0.00 -18.75 -18.57
N PRO A 11 -0.60 -17.74 -19.23
CA PRO A 11 -1.36 -16.72 -18.53
C PRO A 11 -2.46 -17.35 -17.67
N THR A 12 -2.54 -16.96 -16.40
CA THR A 12 -3.67 -17.31 -15.55
C THR A 12 -4.80 -16.36 -15.88
N SER A 13 -5.98 -16.87 -16.23
CA SER A 13 -7.13 -16.06 -16.62
C SER A 13 -8.28 -16.17 -15.61
N TYR A 14 -9.01 -15.08 -15.43
CA TYR A 14 -10.29 -15.07 -14.72
C TYR A 14 -11.27 -14.15 -15.44
N GLY A 15 -12.39 -14.71 -15.92
CA GLY A 15 -13.34 -13.97 -16.76
C GLY A 15 -12.65 -13.42 -18.02
N LYS A 16 -12.69 -12.09 -18.17
CA LYS A 16 -12.00 -11.36 -19.27
C LYS A 16 -10.56 -10.96 -18.92
N GLY A 17 -10.19 -11.07 -17.65
CA GLY A 17 -8.89 -10.67 -17.15
C GLY A 17 -7.86 -11.79 -17.28
N TYR A 18 -6.59 -11.41 -17.36
CA TYR A 18 -5.49 -12.36 -17.38
C TYR A 18 -4.24 -11.77 -16.72
N ARG A 19 -3.37 -12.68 -16.25
CA ARG A 19 -2.12 -12.37 -15.58
C ARG A 19 -0.97 -13.20 -16.16
N TYR A 20 0.20 -12.59 -16.31
CA TYR A 20 1.46 -13.30 -16.50
C TYR A 20 2.62 -12.52 -15.88
N ASN A 21 3.73 -13.21 -15.58
CA ASN A 21 4.92 -12.57 -15.02
C ASN A 21 6.01 -12.46 -16.10
N ILE A 22 6.70 -11.33 -16.17
CA ILE A 22 7.81 -11.11 -17.11
C ILE A 22 8.85 -10.17 -16.51
N MET A 23 10.12 -10.59 -16.50
CA MET A 23 11.26 -9.76 -16.06
C MET A 23 11.07 -9.08 -14.69
N GLY A 24 10.52 -9.81 -13.72
CA GLY A 24 10.26 -9.28 -12.37
C GLY A 24 8.97 -8.44 -12.24
N TRP A 25 8.20 -8.29 -13.32
CA TRP A 25 6.89 -7.64 -13.31
C TRP A 25 5.76 -8.65 -13.31
N VAL A 26 4.69 -8.30 -12.61
CA VAL A 26 3.38 -8.95 -12.74
C VAL A 26 2.55 -8.11 -13.69
N TYR A 27 2.26 -8.64 -14.88
CA TYR A 27 1.34 -8.00 -15.82
C TYR A 27 -0.07 -8.52 -15.59
N ILE A 28 -1.03 -7.61 -15.47
CA ILE A 28 -2.45 -7.93 -15.33
C ILE A 28 -3.26 -7.08 -16.29
N HIS A 29 -4.14 -7.73 -17.02
CA HIS A 29 -5.21 -7.09 -17.77
C HIS A 29 -6.54 -7.33 -17.06
N ILE A 30 -7.33 -6.27 -16.92
CA ILE A 30 -8.70 -6.27 -16.41
C ILE A 30 -9.55 -5.36 -17.27
N GLU A 31 -10.83 -5.68 -17.43
CA GLU A 31 -11.76 -4.86 -18.20
C GLU A 31 -13.21 -5.04 -17.75
N GLY A 32 -14.07 -4.09 -18.09
CA GLY A 32 -15.49 -4.07 -17.72
C GLY A 32 -15.87 -2.91 -16.81
N GLU A 33 -17.02 -3.05 -16.16
CA GLU A 33 -17.51 -2.09 -15.16
C GLU A 33 -16.63 -2.09 -13.90
N PRO A 34 -16.65 -1.04 -13.06
CA PRO A 34 -15.70 -0.89 -11.96
C PRO A 34 -15.62 -2.11 -11.04
N TYR A 35 -16.77 -2.64 -10.61
CA TYR A 35 -16.81 -3.86 -9.80
C TYR A 35 -16.22 -5.08 -10.52
N GLU A 36 -16.49 -5.25 -11.81
CA GLU A 36 -15.99 -6.39 -12.60
C GLU A 36 -14.47 -6.33 -12.76
N ARG A 37 -13.91 -5.14 -13.02
CA ARG A 37 -12.45 -4.93 -13.08
C ARG A 37 -11.81 -5.20 -11.74
N GLY A 38 -12.40 -4.65 -10.67
CA GLY A 38 -11.95 -4.89 -9.30
C GLY A 38 -11.92 -6.37 -8.96
N TYR A 39 -12.98 -7.10 -9.28
CA TYR A 39 -13.06 -8.55 -9.02
C TYR A 39 -11.96 -9.31 -9.75
N GLN A 40 -11.77 -9.05 -11.05
CA GLN A 40 -10.71 -9.69 -11.83
C GLN A 40 -9.34 -9.41 -11.23
N TYR A 41 -9.06 -8.16 -10.84
CA TYR A 41 -7.79 -7.78 -10.23
C TYR A 41 -7.58 -8.50 -8.89
N GLY A 42 -8.58 -8.43 -8.01
CA GLY A 42 -8.54 -9.08 -6.70
C GLY A 42 -8.32 -10.59 -6.79
N TYR A 43 -8.94 -11.26 -7.77
CA TYR A 43 -8.77 -12.70 -7.97
C TYR A 43 -7.38 -13.06 -8.52
N LEU A 44 -6.89 -12.30 -9.52
CA LEU A 44 -5.63 -12.58 -10.20
C LEU A 44 -4.38 -12.21 -9.38
N ALA A 45 -4.50 -11.22 -8.49
CA ALA A 45 -3.42 -10.71 -7.64
C ALA A 45 -3.63 -10.98 -6.14
N ALA A 46 -4.49 -11.95 -5.78
CA ALA A 46 -4.90 -12.16 -4.40
C ALA A 46 -3.72 -12.35 -3.44
N ASP A 47 -2.74 -13.16 -3.84
CA ASP A 47 -1.56 -13.48 -3.03
C ASP A 47 -0.70 -12.23 -2.80
N GLU A 48 -0.48 -11.42 -3.83
CA GLU A 48 0.29 -10.17 -3.76
C GLU A 48 -0.43 -9.10 -2.93
N ILE A 49 -1.74 -8.97 -3.07
CA ILE A 49 -2.55 -8.01 -2.30
C ILE A 49 -2.51 -8.39 -0.81
N VAL A 50 -2.68 -9.67 -0.48
CA VAL A 50 -2.58 -10.15 0.91
C VAL A 50 -1.19 -9.95 1.49
N ASP A 51 -0.12 -10.34 0.76
CA ASP A 51 1.26 -10.12 1.22
C ASP A 51 1.53 -8.63 1.48
N MET A 52 1.06 -7.75 0.59
CA MET A 52 1.20 -6.30 0.75
C MET A 52 0.47 -5.79 2.00
N MET A 53 -0.80 -6.18 2.21
CA MET A 53 -1.54 -5.77 3.41
C MET A 53 -0.88 -6.27 4.70
N ILE A 54 -0.37 -7.50 4.72
CA ILE A 54 0.36 -8.04 5.87
C ILE A 54 1.63 -7.21 6.14
N ARG A 55 2.43 -6.90 5.11
CA ARG A 55 3.63 -6.06 5.28
C ARG A 55 3.30 -4.67 5.80
N TRP A 56 2.22 -4.07 5.31
CA TRP A 56 1.73 -2.78 5.78
C TRP A 56 1.18 -2.84 7.20
N SER A 57 0.50 -3.92 7.58
CA SER A 57 0.05 -4.13 8.97
C SER A 57 1.24 -4.21 9.94
N ASN A 58 2.34 -4.84 9.51
CA ASN A 58 3.57 -4.98 10.28
C ASN A 58 4.32 -3.65 10.47
N TRP A 59 3.99 -2.59 9.72
CA TRP A 59 4.49 -1.24 10.03
C TRP A 59 3.97 -0.70 11.37
N GLY A 60 2.97 -1.32 11.99
CA GLY A 60 2.61 -1.04 13.38
C GLY A 60 3.80 -1.07 14.34
N TYR A 61 4.79 -1.93 14.07
CA TYR A 61 6.02 -2.02 14.88
C TYR A 61 6.95 -0.82 14.79
N THR A 62 6.90 -0.06 13.69
CA THR A 62 7.74 1.14 13.53
C THR A 62 7.19 2.31 14.34
N GLN A 63 5.93 2.23 14.77
CA GLN A 63 5.27 3.30 15.52
C GLN A 63 5.89 3.49 16.91
N LYS A 64 6.04 4.75 17.32
CA LYS A 64 6.77 5.15 18.54
C LYS A 64 6.33 4.43 19.80
N ILE A 65 5.04 4.08 19.90
CA ILE A 65 4.47 3.39 21.06
C ILE A 65 4.89 1.92 21.14
N PHE A 66 5.18 1.28 20.00
CA PHE A 66 5.56 -0.13 19.90
C PHE A 66 7.05 -0.35 19.63
N LYS A 67 7.79 0.68 19.18
CA LYS A 67 9.21 0.64 18.83
C LYS A 67 10.14 0.12 19.95
N ARG A 68 9.71 0.12 21.21
CA ARG A 68 10.47 -0.37 22.37
C ARG A 68 10.08 -1.78 22.81
N LEU A 69 9.07 -2.38 22.20
CA LEU A 69 8.73 -3.77 22.48
C LEU A 69 9.76 -4.66 21.78
N PRO A 70 10.27 -5.72 22.45
CA PRO A 70 11.08 -6.71 21.78
C PRO A 70 10.27 -7.33 20.63
N MET A 71 10.82 -7.25 19.41
CA MET A 71 10.22 -7.87 18.23
C MET A 71 10.61 -9.34 18.20
N ASP A 72 9.67 -10.20 18.55
CA ASP A 72 9.70 -11.61 18.20
C ASP A 72 8.61 -11.83 17.15
N VAL A 73 9.03 -11.93 15.89
CA VAL A 73 8.15 -12.13 14.72
C VAL A 73 7.44 -13.48 14.73
N THR A 74 7.82 -14.38 15.64
CA THR A 74 7.19 -15.69 15.82
C THR A 74 6.22 -15.72 17.00
N SER A 75 6.16 -14.64 17.79
CA SER A 75 5.26 -14.57 18.95
C SER A 75 3.82 -14.26 18.50
N PRO A 76 2.79 -14.78 19.19
CA PRO A 76 1.40 -14.36 18.96
C PRO A 76 1.18 -12.85 19.15
N ARG A 77 2.02 -12.23 19.99
CA ARG A 77 2.07 -10.79 20.19
C ARG A 77 2.47 -10.04 18.92
N TYR A 78 3.15 -10.70 17.99
CA TYR A 78 3.48 -10.17 16.67
C TYR A 78 2.21 -9.80 15.89
N ASP A 79 1.33 -10.78 15.77
CA ASP A 79 0.08 -10.66 15.03
C ASP A 79 -0.89 -9.69 15.71
N ASP A 80 -0.92 -9.66 17.05
CA ASP A 80 -1.79 -8.76 17.82
C ASP A 80 -1.51 -7.27 17.55
N VAL A 81 -0.24 -6.85 17.48
CA VAL A 81 0.08 -5.43 17.23
C VAL A 81 -0.19 -5.06 15.78
N SER A 82 0.14 -5.95 14.83
CA SER A 82 -0.15 -5.74 13.42
C SER A 82 -1.65 -5.61 13.17
N ALA A 83 -2.45 -6.50 13.77
CA ALA A 83 -3.91 -6.42 13.73
C ALA A 83 -4.43 -5.13 14.37
N LEU A 84 -3.93 -4.76 15.56
CA LEU A 84 -4.34 -3.51 16.23
C LEU A 84 -4.01 -2.26 15.39
N TRP A 85 -2.86 -2.25 14.73
CA TRP A 85 -2.49 -1.17 13.81
C TRP A 85 -3.42 -1.14 12.60
N TRP A 86 -3.73 -2.30 12.01
CA TRP A 86 -4.65 -2.42 10.89
C TRP A 86 -6.06 -1.91 11.24
N GLU A 87 -6.59 -2.29 12.40
CA GLU A 87 -7.88 -1.79 12.91
C GLU A 87 -7.88 -0.27 13.14
N TYR A 88 -6.77 0.27 13.66
CA TYR A 88 -6.60 1.70 13.78
C TYR A 88 -6.70 2.37 12.41
N CYS A 89 -5.97 1.86 11.41
CA CYS A 89 -6.01 2.38 10.05
C CYS A 89 -7.42 2.27 9.44
N LYS A 90 -8.14 1.15 9.62
CA LYS A 90 -9.54 0.99 9.18
C LYS A 90 -10.43 2.10 9.72
N SER A 91 -10.31 2.40 11.02
CA SER A 91 -11.08 3.48 11.64
C SER A 91 -10.77 4.86 11.05
N LYS A 92 -9.52 5.12 10.65
CA LYS A 92 -9.09 6.40 10.07
C LYS A 92 -9.48 6.53 8.62
N ALA A 93 -9.21 5.50 7.82
CA ALA A 93 -9.52 5.45 6.41
C ALA A 93 -11.01 5.74 6.17
N LYS A 94 -11.89 5.03 6.90
CA LYS A 94 -13.34 5.25 6.83
C LYS A 94 -13.77 6.64 7.25
N ARG A 95 -13.16 7.19 8.30
CA ARG A 95 -13.55 8.49 8.85
C ARG A 95 -13.17 9.66 7.96
N TRP A 96 -12.02 9.58 7.30
CA TRP A 96 -11.44 10.74 6.60
C TRP A 96 -11.59 10.66 5.08
N PHE A 97 -11.54 9.46 4.51
CA PHE A 97 -11.43 9.32 3.05
C PHE A 97 -12.71 8.82 2.42
N LEU A 98 -13.46 7.92 3.06
CA LEU A 98 -14.59 7.21 2.44
C LEU A 98 -15.63 8.14 1.80
N GLU A 99 -15.97 9.26 2.43
CA GLU A 99 -16.95 10.23 1.89
C GLU A 99 -16.46 10.95 0.61
N HIS A 100 -15.15 11.00 0.39
CA HIS A 100 -14.54 11.70 -0.74
C HIS A 100 -14.27 10.80 -1.94
N TYR A 101 -14.45 9.48 -1.79
CA TYR A 101 -14.27 8.53 -2.88
C TYR A 101 -15.41 8.62 -3.90
N PRO A 102 -15.12 8.76 -5.20
CA PRO A 102 -16.11 8.57 -6.24
C PRO A 102 -16.72 7.16 -6.18
N GLU A 103 -17.99 7.03 -6.57
CA GLU A 103 -18.71 5.76 -6.56
C GLU A 103 -18.00 4.67 -7.39
N GLU A 104 -17.40 5.04 -8.53
CA GLU A 104 -16.60 4.14 -9.36
C GLU A 104 -15.49 3.44 -8.54
N TYR A 105 -14.72 4.17 -7.74
CA TYR A 105 -13.64 3.61 -6.94
C TYR A 105 -14.15 2.77 -5.77
N ILE A 106 -15.31 3.12 -5.20
CA ILE A 106 -15.97 2.30 -4.18
C ILE A 106 -16.36 0.94 -4.77
N GLU A 107 -16.99 0.93 -5.94
CA GLU A 107 -17.39 -0.31 -6.62
C GLU A 107 -16.18 -1.14 -7.03
N GLU A 108 -15.11 -0.52 -7.52
CA GLU A 108 -13.85 -1.21 -7.82
C GLU A 108 -13.23 -1.84 -6.58
N MET A 109 -13.12 -1.12 -5.46
CA MET A 109 -12.61 -1.68 -4.19
C MET A 109 -13.47 -2.83 -3.65
N LYS A 110 -14.80 -2.75 -3.77
CA LYS A 110 -15.70 -3.86 -3.42
C LYS A 110 -15.44 -5.09 -4.31
N GLY A 111 -15.22 -4.87 -5.60
CA GLY A 111 -14.81 -5.90 -6.54
C GLY A 111 -13.51 -6.57 -6.09
N VAL A 112 -12.47 -5.78 -5.80
CA VAL A 112 -11.18 -6.30 -5.34
C VAL A 112 -11.34 -7.17 -4.10
N ALA A 113 -12.06 -6.68 -3.08
CA ALA A 113 -12.29 -7.45 -1.87
C ALA A 113 -13.00 -8.78 -2.16
N ALA A 114 -14.03 -8.78 -3.01
CA ALA A 114 -14.74 -9.99 -3.41
C ALA A 114 -13.84 -10.98 -4.17
N GLY A 115 -13.01 -10.51 -5.10
CA GLY A 115 -12.08 -11.34 -5.85
C GLY A 115 -11.00 -11.97 -4.98
N VAL A 116 -10.40 -11.19 -4.07
CA VAL A 116 -9.41 -11.70 -3.11
C VAL A 116 -10.05 -12.74 -2.19
N LYS A 117 -11.25 -12.47 -1.67
CA LYS A 117 -12.00 -13.39 -0.82
C LYS A 117 -12.34 -14.70 -1.54
N ASP A 118 -12.79 -14.64 -2.79
CA ASP A 118 -13.12 -15.84 -3.58
C ASP A 118 -11.88 -16.70 -3.85
N ARG A 119 -10.70 -16.06 -3.96
CA ARG A 119 -9.42 -16.76 -4.06
C ARG A 119 -8.92 -17.32 -2.71
N GLY A 120 -9.64 -17.06 -1.61
CA GLY A 120 -9.31 -17.53 -0.27
C GLY A 120 -8.35 -16.62 0.49
N GLY A 121 -8.20 -15.36 0.06
CA GLY A 121 -7.33 -14.39 0.73
C GLY A 121 -7.82 -14.04 2.13
N MET A 122 -6.91 -14.12 3.09
CA MET A 122 -7.16 -13.90 4.52
C MET A 122 -6.23 -12.82 5.06
N ILE A 123 -6.71 -12.03 6.01
CA ILE A 123 -5.91 -11.07 6.77
C ILE A 123 -6.33 -11.13 8.24
N HIS A 124 -5.37 -11.20 9.15
CA HIS A 124 -5.60 -11.27 10.61
C HIS A 124 -6.71 -12.27 11.04
N GLY A 125 -6.80 -13.42 10.37
CA GLY A 125 -7.74 -14.49 10.70
C GLY A 125 -9.14 -14.36 10.12
N HIS A 126 -9.43 -13.34 9.31
CA HIS A 126 -10.70 -13.21 8.59
C HIS A 126 -10.50 -13.09 7.07
N PRO A 127 -11.51 -13.43 6.24
CA PRO A 127 -11.46 -13.17 4.81
C PRO A 127 -11.33 -11.67 4.55
N VAL A 128 -10.61 -11.29 3.51
CA VAL A 128 -10.44 -9.88 3.11
C VAL A 128 -11.80 -9.24 2.82
N GLU A 129 -12.01 -8.04 3.34
CA GLU A 129 -13.22 -7.24 3.16
C GLU A 129 -12.92 -5.87 2.54
N PHE A 130 -13.98 -5.14 2.20
CA PHE A 130 -13.86 -3.80 1.61
C PHE A 130 -12.99 -2.84 2.45
N ASP A 131 -13.15 -2.86 3.77
CA ASP A 131 -12.40 -1.96 4.66
C ASP A 131 -10.89 -2.24 4.63
N ASP A 132 -10.47 -3.49 4.36
CA ASP A 132 -9.04 -3.83 4.25
C ASP A 132 -8.45 -3.28 2.95
N ILE A 133 -9.19 -3.35 1.83
CA ILE A 133 -8.78 -2.74 0.56
C ILE A 133 -8.74 -1.22 0.67
N LEU A 134 -9.72 -0.62 1.36
CA LEU A 134 -9.72 0.81 1.66
C LEU A 134 -8.47 1.21 2.45
N VAL A 135 -8.12 0.45 3.50
CA VAL A 135 -6.88 0.70 4.25
C VAL A 135 -5.65 0.52 3.38
N ASN A 136 -5.61 -0.50 2.53
CA ASN A 136 -4.46 -0.73 1.67
C ASN A 136 -4.20 0.45 0.71
N ASN A 137 -5.24 1.14 0.24
CA ASN A 137 -5.11 2.39 -0.52
C ASN A 137 -4.67 3.58 0.34
N GLU A 138 -5.07 3.63 1.61
CA GLU A 138 -4.89 4.77 2.51
C GLU A 138 -3.78 4.56 3.57
N VAL A 139 -2.99 3.48 3.50
CA VAL A 139 -2.11 3.09 4.61
C VAL A 139 -0.99 4.10 4.85
N VAL A 140 -0.51 4.72 3.78
CA VAL A 140 0.50 5.78 3.84
C VAL A 140 -0.07 7.03 4.51
N ASP A 141 -1.29 7.44 4.13
CA ASP A 141 -2.00 8.56 4.75
C ASP A 141 -2.34 8.28 6.22
N CYS A 142 -2.76 7.05 6.54
CA CYS A 142 -2.96 6.61 7.92
C CYS A 142 -1.66 6.74 8.73
N TRP A 143 -0.53 6.33 8.18
CA TRP A 143 0.78 6.47 8.82
C TRP A 143 1.17 7.93 9.04
N PHE A 144 1.11 8.78 8.01
CA PHE A 144 1.40 10.21 8.12
C PHE A 144 0.48 10.89 9.15
N SER A 145 -0.80 10.55 9.16
CA SER A 145 -1.74 11.09 10.13
C SER A 145 -1.36 10.77 11.58
N TYR A 146 -0.77 9.59 11.83
CA TYR A 146 -0.31 9.18 13.14
C TYR A 146 0.98 9.90 13.52
N GLU A 147 1.95 9.98 12.59
CA GLU A 147 3.23 10.65 12.84
C GLU A 147 3.09 12.15 13.09
N TYR A 148 2.22 12.79 12.31
CA TYR A 148 1.99 14.24 12.30
C TYR A 148 0.69 14.64 13.02
N SER A 149 0.04 13.69 13.71
CA SER A 149 -1.04 13.95 14.65
C SER A 149 -0.65 15.12 15.57
N LYS A 150 -1.41 16.21 15.51
CA LYS A 150 -1.10 17.47 16.19
C LYS A 150 -0.79 17.20 17.66
N LYS A 151 0.49 17.29 18.02
CA LYS A 151 0.89 17.40 19.43
C LYS A 151 0.24 18.67 19.95
N GLY A 152 -0.69 18.54 20.89
CA GLY A 152 -1.32 19.69 21.55
C GLY A 152 -0.28 20.73 21.97
N PHE A 153 -0.65 22.00 21.87
CA PHE A 153 0.23 23.12 22.23
C PHE A 153 0.81 22.93 23.62
N HIS A 154 2.13 22.80 23.72
CA HIS A 154 2.84 22.72 24.99
C HIS A 154 4.00 23.74 24.93
N PRO A 155 3.99 24.80 25.76
CA PRO A 155 4.91 25.94 25.60
C PRO A 155 6.39 25.55 25.63
N LEU A 156 6.76 24.52 26.39
CA LEU A 156 8.15 24.00 26.44
C LEU A 156 8.51 23.05 25.28
N ARG A 157 7.54 22.47 24.55
CA ARG A 157 7.83 21.55 23.43
C ARG A 157 8.33 22.29 22.20
N GLY A 158 7.90 23.53 21.97
CA GLY A 158 8.33 24.33 20.82
C GLY A 158 9.84 24.61 20.83
N ALA A 159 10.38 24.98 22.00
CA ALA A 159 11.82 25.22 22.16
C ALA A 159 12.65 23.92 21.99
N ILE A 160 12.18 22.80 22.55
CA ILE A 160 12.85 21.50 22.43
C ILE A 160 12.79 20.99 20.98
N GLN A 161 11.67 21.19 20.28
CA GLN A 161 11.50 20.79 18.88
C GLN A 161 12.38 21.63 17.95
N GLY A 162 12.54 22.93 18.20
CA GLY A 162 13.45 23.80 17.45
C GLY A 162 14.91 23.33 17.52
N ILE A 163 15.39 22.94 18.71
CA ILE A 163 16.72 22.36 18.89
C ILE A 163 16.82 21.00 18.18
N LYS A 164 15.79 20.17 18.27
CA LYS A 164 15.77 18.84 17.65
C LYS A 164 15.81 18.91 16.11
N ASN A 165 15.16 19.90 15.53
CA ASN A 165 15.12 20.13 14.08
C ASN A 165 16.48 20.58 13.52
N LEU A 166 17.32 21.26 14.31
CA LEU A 166 18.70 21.59 13.91
C LEU A 166 19.60 20.35 13.72
N PHE A 167 19.26 19.25 14.39
CA PHE A 167 20.06 18.01 14.39
C PHE A 167 19.35 16.84 13.69
N SER A 168 18.12 17.02 13.20
CA SER A 168 17.42 15.98 12.44
C SER A 168 17.74 16.11 10.95
N LYS A 169 18.44 15.12 10.39
CA LYS A 169 18.27 14.81 8.97
C LYS A 169 16.84 14.32 8.78
N GLU A 170 16.05 15.00 7.96
CA GLU A 170 14.82 14.40 7.44
C GLU A 170 15.20 13.11 6.73
N GLN A 171 14.70 12.00 7.26
CA GLN A 171 14.68 10.71 6.58
C GLN A 171 13.20 10.35 6.42
N GLY A 172 12.61 10.87 5.34
CA GLY A 172 11.32 10.42 4.82
C GLY A 172 11.55 9.75 3.47
N GLY A 173 10.64 8.87 3.05
CA GLY A 173 10.77 8.06 1.83
C GLY A 173 11.29 8.88 0.65
N SER A 174 12.35 8.39 0.01
CA SER A 174 12.93 9.07 -1.14
C SER A 174 12.27 8.55 -2.42
N CYS A 175 11.81 9.46 -3.26
CA CYS A 175 11.62 9.20 -4.68
C CYS A 175 12.53 10.13 -5.49
N SER A 176 12.76 9.79 -6.75
CA SER A 176 13.43 10.67 -7.70
C SER A 176 12.60 10.74 -8.97
N ALA A 177 12.32 11.95 -9.44
CA ALA A 177 11.54 12.18 -10.65
C ALA A 177 12.26 13.17 -11.56
N PHE A 178 12.12 13.01 -12.87
CA PHE A 178 12.59 14.00 -13.85
C PHE A 178 11.57 14.19 -14.97
N ILE A 179 11.59 15.38 -15.57
CA ILE A 179 10.86 15.71 -16.79
C ILE A 179 11.78 16.49 -17.74
N ALA A 180 11.76 16.12 -19.03
CA ALA A 180 12.44 16.84 -20.10
C ALA A 180 11.43 17.15 -21.22
N THR A 181 11.41 18.38 -21.71
CA THR A 181 10.48 18.84 -22.76
C THR A 181 11.14 19.89 -23.66
N GLY A 182 10.56 20.16 -24.84
CA GLY A 182 11.05 21.21 -25.73
C GLY A 182 12.48 20.95 -26.16
N ASP A 183 13.33 21.97 -26.12
CA ASP A 183 14.73 21.88 -26.56
C ASP A 183 15.60 20.90 -25.74
N ALA A 184 15.10 20.40 -24.59
CA ALA A 184 15.74 19.32 -23.84
C ALA A 184 15.54 17.92 -24.48
N THR A 185 14.71 17.82 -25.51
CA THR A 185 14.41 16.58 -26.26
C THR A 185 14.60 16.81 -27.76
N THR A 186 14.95 15.77 -28.52
CA THR A 186 15.30 15.91 -29.94
C THR A 186 14.14 16.34 -30.84
N ASP A 187 12.90 16.10 -30.43
CA ASP A 187 11.68 16.37 -31.19
C ASP A 187 10.70 17.32 -30.47
N GLY A 188 11.10 17.88 -29.32
CA GLY A 188 10.24 18.72 -28.49
C GLY A 188 9.21 17.94 -27.65
N GLY A 189 9.21 16.60 -27.71
CA GLY A 189 8.33 15.73 -26.95
C GLY A 189 8.55 15.79 -25.44
N ILE A 190 7.72 15.06 -24.70
CA ILE A 190 7.80 15.00 -23.23
C ILE A 190 8.40 13.64 -22.83
N VAL A 191 9.47 13.66 -22.03
CA VAL A 191 10.00 12.49 -21.34
C VAL A 191 9.82 12.68 -19.84
N ILE A 192 9.15 11.73 -19.18
CA ILE A 192 8.95 11.71 -17.72
C ILE A 192 9.48 10.37 -17.19
N ALA A 193 10.22 10.40 -16.09
CA ALA A 193 10.53 9.19 -15.34
C ALA A 193 10.43 9.41 -13.83
N HIS A 194 10.19 8.31 -13.12
CA HIS A 194 10.09 8.25 -11.68
C HIS A 194 10.71 6.96 -11.16
N SER A 195 11.47 7.06 -10.06
CA SER A 195 12.02 5.93 -9.32
C SER A 195 11.59 6.02 -7.87
N THR A 196 10.89 5.00 -7.41
CA THR A 196 10.61 4.77 -5.99
C THR A 196 11.82 4.10 -5.36
N HIS A 197 12.39 4.69 -4.32
CA HIS A 197 13.47 4.05 -3.56
C HIS A 197 12.89 3.22 -2.42
N VAL A 198 13.54 2.09 -2.13
CA VAL A 198 13.24 1.19 -1.01
C VAL A 198 14.11 1.50 0.20
#